data_AF-T0N7A3-F1
#
_entry.id   AF-T0N7A3-F1
#
_cell.length_a   1.000
_cell.length_b   1.000
_cell.length_c   1.000
_cell.angle_alpha   90.00
_cell.angle_beta   90.00
_cell.angle_gamma   90.00
#
_symmetry.space_group_name_H-M   'P 1'
#
loop_
_entity.id
_entity.type
_entity.pdbx_description
1 polymer ?
#
loop_
_entity_poly.entity_id
_entity_poly.type
_entity_poly.pdbx_seq_one_letter_code
_entity_poly.pdbx_strand_id
1 'polypeptide(L)' 'MSRICNQCGEEMLEDCEIGMRWKIEDIIISKEFRGFLSNKKAKLKAAVCTSCGNVTFYIDEYKEFKDA' A
#
# COMPACT_ATOMS: atom_id res chain seq x y z
N MET A 1 -4.07 8.12 11.35
CA MET A 1 -3.99 9.41 10.64
C MET A 1 -4.70 9.18 9.34
N SER A 2 -5.77 9.92 9.05
CA SER A 2 -6.57 9.61 7.88
C SER A 2 -5.90 10.03 6.58
N ARG A 3 -6.01 9.18 5.57
CA ARG A 3 -5.45 9.42 4.24
C ARG A 3 -6.37 10.35 3.46
N ILE A 4 -5.79 11.42 2.91
CA ILE A 4 -6.51 12.39 2.08
C ILE A 4 -6.34 12.03 0.60
N CYS A 5 -7.45 12.07 -0.14
CA CYS A 5 -7.47 11.80 -1.57
C CYS A 5 -6.69 12.88 -2.33
N ASN A 6 -5.67 12.45 -3.09
CA ASN A 6 -4.85 13.35 -3.91
C ASN A 6 -5.58 13.94 -5.14
N GLN A 7 -6.76 13.43 -5.49
CA GLN A 7 -7.56 13.92 -6.62
C GLN A 7 -8.56 15.01 -6.21
N CYS A 8 -9.26 14.84 -5.08
CA CYS A 8 -10.35 15.73 -4.68
C CYS A 8 -10.23 16.30 -3.26
N GLY A 9 -9.21 15.93 -2.49
CA GLY A 9 -8.97 16.47 -1.14
C GLY A 9 -9.84 15.89 -0.02
N GLU A 10 -10.70 14.93 -0.32
CA GLU A 10 -11.59 14.28 0.67
C GLU A 10 -10.89 13.17 1.45
N GLU A 11 -11.39 12.88 2.65
CA GLU A 11 -10.95 11.75 3.46
C GLU A 11 -11.25 10.41 2.75
N MET A 12 -10.30 9.48 2.83
CA MET A 12 -10.42 8.17 2.19
C MET A 12 -10.84 7.09 3.20
N LEU A 13 -11.63 6.12 2.73
CA LEU A 13 -11.89 4.89 3.48
C LEU A 13 -10.65 3.99 3.42
N GLU A 14 -10.02 3.78 4.57
CA GLU A 14 -8.83 2.93 4.72
C GLU A 14 -9.21 1.46 4.96
N ASP A 15 -8.19 0.60 5.13
CA ASP A 15 -8.33 -0.84 5.43
C ASP A 15 -9.19 -1.61 4.42
N CYS A 16 -9.20 -1.17 3.16
CA CYS A 16 -9.83 -1.89 2.07
C CYS A 16 -8.95 -3.09 1.67
N GLU A 17 -9.56 -4.27 1.58
CA GLU A 17 -8.86 -5.47 1.10
C GLU A 17 -8.86 -5.53 -0.43
N ILE A 18 -7.72 -5.92 -1.01
CA ILE A 18 -7.59 -6.15 -2.45
C ILE A 18 -7.88 -7.63 -2.70
N GLY A 19 -9.12 -7.92 -3.10
CA GLY A 19 -9.52 -9.27 -3.52
C GLY A 19 -9.27 -9.48 -5.02
N MET A 20 -8.48 -10.49 -5.37
CA MET A 20 -8.50 -11.02 -6.75
C MET A 20 -9.54 -12.15 -6.84
N ARG A 21 -10.23 -12.22 -7.97
CA ARG A 21 -11.33 -13.18 -8.23
C ARG A 21 -10.91 -14.65 -8.09
N TRP A 22 -9.60 -14.91 -8.10
CA TRP A 22 -8.98 -16.18 -7.79
C TRP A 22 -8.12 -15.97 -6.55
N LYS A 23 -8.34 -16.84 -5.55
CA LYS A 23 -7.69 -16.84 -4.24
C LYS A 23 -6.17 -16.68 -4.41
N ILE A 24 -5.65 -15.50 -4.14
CA ILE A 24 -4.21 -15.24 -4.10
C ILE A 24 -3.89 -14.79 -2.68
N GLU A 25 -2.74 -15.26 -2.21
CA GLU A 25 -2.09 -14.84 -0.98
C GLU A 25 -1.94 -13.31 -0.93
N ASP A 26 -1.63 -12.75 0.25
CA ASP A 26 -1.43 -11.31 0.41
C ASP A 26 -0.52 -10.73 -0.70
N ILE A 27 -0.90 -9.59 -1.30
CA ILE A 27 -0.01 -8.88 -2.23
C ILE A 27 1.10 -8.23 -1.40
N ILE A 28 2.35 -8.59 -1.67
CA ILE A 28 3.54 -8.12 -0.94
C ILE A 28 4.41 -7.28 -1.87
N ILE A 29 4.84 -6.11 -1.37
CA ILE A 29 5.88 -5.29 -2.01
C ILE A 29 7.24 -5.72 -1.47
N SER A 30 8.20 -5.99 -2.36
CA SER A 30 9.57 -6.38 -1.99
C SER A 30 10.62 -5.45 -2.57
N LYS A 31 11.66 -5.12 -1.77
CA LYS A 31 12.85 -4.40 -2.23
C LYS A 31 14.11 -5.22 -1.93
N GLU A 32 14.90 -5.47 -2.97
CA GLU A 32 16.21 -6.11 -2.86
C GLU A 32 17.29 -5.07 -2.54
N PHE A 33 18.17 -5.38 -1.60
CA PHE A 33 19.34 -4.57 -1.28
C PHE A 33 20.61 -5.31 -1.72
N ARG A 34 21.53 -4.61 -2.38
CA ARG A 34 22.81 -5.21 -2.81
C ARG A 34 23.63 -5.57 -1.57
N GLY A 35 23.88 -6.87 -1.36
CA GLY A 35 24.97 -7.36 -0.50
C GLY A 35 24.60 -7.97 0.85
N PHE A 36 23.34 -8.00 1.29
CA PHE A 36 22.97 -8.73 2.51
C PHE A 36 21.56 -9.33 2.46
N LEU A 37 21.39 -10.50 3.07
CA LEU A 37 20.21 -11.40 3.04
C LEU A 37 18.85 -10.83 3.52
N SER A 38 18.68 -9.52 3.69
CA SER A 38 17.43 -8.94 4.19
C SER A 38 16.59 -8.34 3.06
N ASN A 39 15.84 -9.19 2.36
CA ASN A 39 14.75 -8.73 1.50
C ASN A 39 13.69 -8.06 2.38
N LYS A 40 13.43 -6.77 2.19
CA LYS A 40 12.34 -6.09 2.88
C LYS A 40 11.03 -6.42 2.17
N LYS A 41 10.04 -6.85 2.94
CA LYS A 41 8.70 -7.24 2.48
C LYS A 41 7.67 -6.45 3.29
N ALA A 42 6.69 -5.87 2.62
CA ALA A 42 5.58 -5.18 3.27
C ALA A 42 4.26 -5.55 2.60
N LYS A 43 3.19 -5.70 3.40
CA LYS A 43 1.85 -6.02 2.91
C LYS A 43 1.25 -4.80 2.22
N LEU A 44 0.78 -4.98 0.99
CA LEU A 44 0.09 -3.93 0.25
C LEU A 44 -1.27 -3.65 0.90
N LYS A 45 -1.55 -2.39 1.19
CA LYS A 45 -2.84 -1.90 1.67
C LYS A 45 -3.49 -1.01 0.62
N ALA A 46 -4.81 -0.86 0.70
CA ALA A 46 -5.59 0.02 -0.16
C ALA A 46 -6.49 0.95 0.65
N ALA A 47 -6.68 2.16 0.12
CA ALA A 47 -7.72 3.10 0.54
C ALA A 47 -8.51 3.54 -0.68
N VAL A 48 -9.82 3.77 -0.50
CA VAL A 48 -10.74 4.19 -1.57
C VAL A 48 -11.37 5.52 -1.21
N CYS A 49 -11.31 6.48 -2.13
CA CYS A 49 -12.05 7.72 -2.01
C CYS A 49 -13.51 7.48 -2.39
N THR A 50 -14.42 7.66 -1.45
CA THR A 50 -15.87 7.48 -1.65
C THR A 50 -16.51 8.62 -2.44
N SER A 51 -15.82 9.75 -2.58
CA SER A 51 -16.29 10.92 -3.33
C SER A 51 -16.01 10.82 -4.83
N CYS A 52 -14.78 10.44 -5.22
CA CYS A 52 -14.36 10.43 -6.63
C CYS A 52 -13.93 9.06 -7.18
N GLY A 53 -13.92 8.01 -6.36
CA GLY A 53 -13.56 6.65 -6.77
C GLY A 53 -12.05 6.39 -6.91
N ASN A 54 -11.18 7.37 -6.62
CA ASN A 54 -9.73 7.17 -6.63
C ASN A 54 -9.31 6.10 -5.61
N VAL A 55 -8.51 5.14 -6.04
CA VAL A 55 -7.92 4.10 -5.18
C VAL A 55 -6.44 4.39 -4.98
N THR A 56 -5.98 4.37 -3.73
CA THR A 56 -4.58 4.55 -3.37
C THR A 56 -4.02 3.30 -2.74
N PHE A 57 -2.91 2.79 -3.27
CA PHE A 57 -2.16 1.69 -2.68
C PHE A 57 -0.98 2.22 -1.86
N TYR A 58 -0.71 1.60 -0.72
CA TYR A 58 0.35 2.02 0.19
C TYR A 58 0.86 0.87 1.06
N ILE A 59 1.97 1.12 1.76
CA ILE A 59 2.55 0.27 2.80
C ILE A 59 2.84 1.14 4.03
N ASP A 60 2.73 0.58 5.23
CA ASP A 60 2.99 1.33 6.47
C ASP A 60 4.49 1.38 6.79
N GLU A 61 5.22 0.32 6.45
CA GLU A 61 6.66 0.18 6.66
C GLU A 61 7.49 0.89 5.58
N TYR A 62 6.93 1.93 4.93
CA TYR A 62 7.57 2.63 3.80
C TYR A 62 8.97 3.18 4.12
N LYS A 63 9.25 3.48 5.39
CA LYS A 63 10.57 3.96 5.84
C LYS A 63 11.66 2.91 5.63
N GLU A 64 11.32 1.62 5.68
CA GLU A 64 12.25 0.52 5.42
C GLU A 64 12.65 0.40 3.94
N PHE A 65 11.96 1.13 3.06
CA PHE A 65 12.22 1.18 1.62
C PHE A 65 13.05 2.39 1.20
N LYS A 66 13.42 3.29 2.12
CA LYS A 66 14.42 4.33 1.85
C LYS A 66 15.81 3.69 1.75
N ASP A 67 16.62 4.12 0.80
CA ASP A 67 18.05 3.80 0.83
C ASP A 67 18.68 4.46 2.06
N ALA A 68 19.65 3.77 2.66
CA ALA A 68 20.49 4.33 3.73
C ALA A 68 21.47 5.35 3.16
#